data_AF-A0A1F8N088-F1
#
_entry.id   AF-A0A1F8N088-F1
#
_cell.length_a   1.000
_cell.length_b   1.000
_cell.length_c   1.000
_cell.angle_alpha   90.00
_cell.angle_beta   90.00
_cell.angle_gamma   90.00
#
_symmetry.space_group_name_H-M   'P 1'
#
loop_
_entity.id
_entity.type
_entity.pdbx_description
1 polymer ?
#
loop_
_entity_poly.entity_id
_entity_poly.type
_entity_poly.pdbx_seq_one_letter_code
_entity_poly.pdbx_strand_id
1 'polypeptide(L)'
;MRNLVNKGVSDDDILRAVDAVARIGLKQLKLYFMVGLPTETDEEAAKIVELVLSCKAIVDKLRAETRMILNISPFVPKAGTPFQWLGMAPPEDLSKRISYIERSLRPKGVEVRAESVAWSVVQGVLARGDSRLAGVLASMKACSLSTWRQALQEHQLDAESYARREFPVAEKLPWASVDSGISLQYLGRELKKARRGSKTPLCPPVDCHKCGVC
;
A
#
# COMPACT_ATOMS: atom_id res chain seq x y z
N MET A 1 -1.44 -11.67 -3.13
CA MET A 1 -1.56 -10.19 -3.29
C MET A 1 -0.73 -9.57 -4.42
N ARG A 2 0.48 -10.03 -4.75
CA ARG A 2 1.31 -9.41 -5.82
C ARG A 2 0.62 -9.29 -7.19
N ASN A 3 -0.14 -10.31 -7.61
CA ASN A 3 -0.91 -10.24 -8.86
C ASN A 3 -2.00 -9.15 -8.84
N LEU A 4 -2.63 -8.90 -7.68
CA LEU A 4 -3.67 -7.88 -7.54
C LEU A 4 -3.13 -6.49 -7.85
N VAL A 5 -1.93 -6.17 -7.36
CA VAL A 5 -1.21 -4.91 -7.66
C VAL A 5 -0.31 -4.99 -8.90
N ASN A 6 -0.53 -6.01 -9.75
CA ASN A 6 0.21 -6.28 -10.98
C ASN A 6 1.75 -6.27 -10.83
N LYS A 7 2.26 -6.80 -9.71
CA LYS A 7 3.70 -7.02 -9.53
C LYS A 7 4.09 -8.33 -10.20
N GLY A 8 4.89 -8.24 -11.27
CA GLY A 8 5.35 -9.38 -12.07
C GLY A 8 6.46 -10.22 -11.42
N VAL A 9 6.54 -10.27 -10.09
CA VAL A 9 7.62 -10.92 -9.34
C VAL A 9 7.06 -12.08 -8.53
N SER A 10 7.64 -13.28 -8.69
CA SER A 10 7.29 -14.49 -7.93
C SER A 10 8.05 -14.57 -6.60
N ASP A 11 7.67 -15.51 -5.72
CA ASP A 11 8.45 -15.77 -4.50
C ASP A 11 9.86 -16.28 -4.83
N ASP A 12 9.99 -17.14 -5.84
CA ASP A 12 11.29 -17.66 -6.29
C ASP A 12 12.21 -16.56 -6.81
N ASP A 13 11.68 -15.55 -7.50
CA ASP A 13 12.45 -14.38 -7.92
C ASP A 13 13.01 -13.61 -6.73
N ILE A 14 12.20 -13.44 -5.68
CA ILE A 14 12.61 -12.77 -4.45
C ILE A 14 13.68 -13.59 -3.74
N LEU A 15 13.46 -14.88 -3.55
CA LEU A 15 14.41 -15.77 -2.88
C LEU A 15 15.76 -15.82 -3.60
N ARG A 16 15.76 -15.89 -4.94
CA ARG A 16 16.98 -15.83 -5.76
C ARG A 16 17.70 -14.49 -5.60
N ALA A 17 16.98 -13.38 -5.59
CA ALA A 17 17.58 -12.07 -5.37
C ALA A 17 18.21 -11.96 -3.97
N VAL A 18 17.57 -12.50 -2.94
CA VAL A 18 18.10 -12.52 -1.57
C VAL A 18 19.36 -13.39 -1.46
N ASP A 19 19.38 -14.58 -2.06
CA ASP A 19 20.58 -15.43 -2.11
C ASP A 19 21.76 -14.71 -2.76
N ALA A 20 21.55 -14.04 -3.90
CA ALA A 20 22.57 -13.26 -4.57
C ALA A 20 23.10 -12.11 -3.68
N VAL A 21 22.20 -11.34 -3.07
CA VAL A 21 22.54 -10.24 -2.14
C VAL A 21 23.36 -10.73 -0.95
N ALA A 22 22.97 -11.86 -0.36
CA ALA A 22 23.65 -12.44 0.80
C ALA A 22 25.07 -12.91 0.45
N ARG A 23 25.28 -13.49 -0.74
CA ARG A 23 26.62 -13.91 -1.22
C ARG A 23 27.57 -12.75 -1.47
N ILE A 24 27.04 -11.62 -1.93
CA ILE A 24 27.83 -10.41 -2.20
C ILE A 24 28.26 -9.72 -0.88
N GLY A 25 27.61 -10.05 0.24
CA GLY A 25 27.96 -9.50 1.55
C GLY A 25 27.42 -8.09 1.80
N LEU A 26 26.32 -7.71 1.15
CA LEU A 26 25.65 -6.44 1.41
C LEU A 26 25.18 -6.38 2.87
N LYS A 27 25.47 -5.26 3.55
CA LYS A 27 25.20 -5.13 5.00
C LYS A 27 23.72 -5.00 5.34
N GLN A 28 22.89 -4.52 4.42
CA GLN A 28 21.46 -4.30 4.67
C GLN A 28 20.62 -4.70 3.46
N LEU A 29 19.53 -5.42 3.72
CA LEU A 29 18.49 -5.76 2.76
C LEU A 29 17.16 -5.21 3.26
N LYS A 30 16.52 -4.36 2.45
CA LYS A 30 15.20 -3.78 2.75
C LYS A 30 14.13 -4.42 1.88
N LEU A 31 13.10 -4.95 2.52
CA LEU A 31 11.89 -5.44 1.87
C LEU A 31 10.74 -4.48 2.15
N TYR A 32 9.90 -4.21 1.14
CA TYR A 32 8.78 -3.29 1.25
C TYR A 32 7.48 -4.05 0.97
N PHE A 33 6.57 -4.01 1.93
CA PHE A 33 5.25 -4.64 1.83
C PHE A 33 4.15 -3.64 2.12
N MET A 34 3.01 -3.87 1.47
CA MET A 34 1.76 -3.19 1.81
C MET A 34 0.84 -4.17 2.53
N VAL A 35 0.00 -3.64 3.42
CA VAL A 35 -1.07 -4.38 4.12
C VAL A 35 -2.40 -3.66 3.96
N GLY A 36 -3.50 -4.41 4.01
CA GLY A 36 -4.85 -3.88 3.79
C GLY A 36 -5.17 -3.60 2.33
N LEU A 37 -4.52 -4.32 1.40
CA LEU A 37 -4.91 -4.33 0.00
C LEU A 37 -6.36 -4.83 -0.15
N PRO A 38 -7.02 -4.47 -1.26
CA PRO A 38 -8.37 -4.96 -1.54
C PRO A 38 -8.41 -6.48 -1.49
N THR A 39 -9.44 -7.05 -0.87
CA THR A 39 -9.62 -8.50 -0.65
C THR A 39 -8.53 -9.20 0.17
N GLU A 40 -7.62 -8.46 0.83
CA GLU A 40 -6.60 -9.05 1.70
C GLU A 40 -7.24 -9.62 2.97
N THR A 41 -6.89 -10.86 3.30
CA THR A 41 -7.30 -11.55 4.53
C THR A 41 -6.14 -11.66 5.52
N ASP A 42 -6.40 -12.22 6.71
CA ASP A 42 -5.34 -12.43 7.70
C ASP A 42 -4.34 -13.53 7.26
N GLU A 43 -4.78 -14.50 6.48
CA GLU A 43 -3.94 -15.52 5.86
C GLU A 43 -2.92 -14.90 4.89
N GLU A 44 -3.30 -13.80 4.23
CA GLU A 44 -2.41 -13.08 3.32
C GLU A 44 -1.28 -12.35 4.08
N ALA A 45 -1.55 -11.87 5.29
CA ALA A 45 -0.53 -11.34 6.18
C ALA A 45 0.42 -12.45 6.70
N ALA A 46 -0.10 -13.67 6.93
CA ALA A 46 0.73 -14.84 7.26
C ALA A 46 1.71 -15.20 6.13
N LYS A 47 1.27 -15.12 4.87
CA LYS A 47 2.16 -15.34 3.70
C LYS A 47 3.31 -14.33 3.62
N ILE A 48 3.13 -13.09 4.08
CA ILE A 48 4.22 -12.11 4.19
C ILE A 48 5.28 -12.62 5.17
N VAL A 49 4.85 -13.10 6.34
CA VAL A 49 5.75 -13.66 7.36
C VAL A 49 6.51 -14.86 6.80
N GLU A 50 5.81 -15.82 6.19
CA GLU A 50 6.41 -17.02 5.59
C GLU A 50 7.51 -16.70 4.57
N LEU A 51 7.25 -15.75 3.67
CA LEU A 51 8.23 -15.32 2.68
C LEU A 51 9.45 -14.65 3.32
N VAL A 52 9.25 -13.77 4.29
CA VAL A 52 10.36 -13.08 4.97
C VAL A 52 11.20 -14.05 5.78
N LEU A 53 10.59 -15.04 6.43
CA LEU A 53 11.32 -16.11 7.12
C LEU A 53 12.10 -16.99 6.16
N SER A 54 11.56 -17.27 4.97
CA SER A 54 12.28 -18.00 3.92
C SER A 54 13.51 -17.21 3.43
N CYS A 55 13.37 -15.89 3.26
CA CYS A 55 14.50 -15.02 2.96
C CYS A 55 15.54 -15.00 4.10
N LYS A 56 15.08 -14.94 5.37
CA LYS A 56 15.95 -14.97 6.55
C LYS A 56 16.74 -16.27 6.67
N ALA A 57 16.11 -17.40 6.37
CA ALA A 57 16.77 -18.70 6.36
C ALA A 57 17.94 -18.76 5.36
N ILE A 58 17.83 -18.10 4.20
CA ILE A 58 18.92 -17.99 3.22
C ILE A 58 20.09 -17.18 3.80
N VAL A 59 19.81 -16.00 4.35
CA VAL A 59 20.82 -15.12 4.96
C VAL A 59 21.57 -15.84 6.08
N ASP A 60 20.83 -16.52 6.97
CA ASP A 60 21.39 -17.26 8.11
C ASP A 60 22.22 -18.46 7.67
N LYS A 61 21.75 -19.23 6.67
CA LYS A 61 22.46 -20.38 6.12
C LYS A 61 23.82 -19.97 5.52
N LEU A 62 23.87 -18.81 4.87
CA LEU A 62 25.10 -18.27 4.30
C LEU A 62 25.98 -17.57 5.34
N ARG A 63 25.54 -17.48 6.61
CA ARG A 63 26.20 -16.73 7.68
C ARG A 63 26.52 -15.30 7.27
N ALA A 64 25.69 -14.71 6.43
CA ALA A 64 25.88 -13.35 5.96
C ALA A 64 25.56 -12.38 7.10
N GLU A 65 26.37 -11.34 7.28
CA GLU A 65 26.11 -10.24 8.22
C GLU A 65 25.03 -9.26 7.71
N THR A 66 24.19 -9.71 6.77
CA THR A 66 23.16 -8.90 6.14
C THR A 66 22.00 -8.68 7.10
N ARG A 67 21.82 -7.46 7.60
CA ARG A 67 20.64 -7.08 8.39
C ARG A 67 19.42 -7.00 7.49
N MET A 68 18.37 -7.74 7.85
CA MET A 68 17.09 -7.67 7.17
C MET A 68 16.16 -6.64 7.82
N ILE A 69 15.59 -5.76 6.99
CA ILE A 69 14.65 -4.72 7.40
C ILE A 69 13.38 -4.85 6.56
N LEU A 70 12.25 -5.01 7.23
CA LEU A 70 10.93 -5.05 6.63
C LEU A 70 10.23 -3.70 6.85
N ASN A 71 9.88 -3.01 5.78
CA ASN A 71 9.04 -1.80 5.82
C ASN A 71 7.61 -2.18 5.44
N ILE A 72 6.65 -1.80 6.28
CA ILE A 72 5.23 -2.10 6.10
C ILE A 72 4.45 -0.78 6.04
N SER A 73 3.69 -0.58 4.96
CA SER A 73 2.77 0.55 4.83
C SER A 73 1.33 0.06 4.62
N PRO A 74 0.34 0.65 5.30
CA PRO A 74 -1.06 0.44 4.94
C PRO A 74 -1.33 0.88 3.50
N PHE A 75 -2.19 0.14 2.81
CA PHE A 75 -2.67 0.52 1.49
C PHE A 75 -3.48 1.82 1.57
N VAL A 76 -3.02 2.85 0.86
CA VAL A 76 -3.71 4.13 0.70
C VAL A 76 -4.10 4.31 -0.76
N PRO A 77 -5.40 4.31 -1.10
CA PRO A 77 -5.87 4.57 -2.46
C PRO A 77 -5.37 5.92 -2.98
N LYS A 78 -4.84 5.95 -4.21
CA LYS A 78 -4.34 7.17 -4.85
C LYS A 78 -5.13 7.50 -6.11
N ALA A 79 -5.36 8.80 -6.31
CA ALA A 79 -5.92 9.34 -7.54
C ALA A 79 -5.11 8.88 -8.77
N GLY A 80 -5.78 8.68 -9.91
CA GLY A 80 -5.13 8.27 -11.16
C GLY A 80 -4.63 6.82 -11.18
N THR A 81 -4.93 6.02 -10.14
CA THR A 81 -4.61 4.58 -10.11
C THR A 81 -5.87 3.74 -10.32
N PRO A 82 -5.74 2.46 -10.73
CA PRO A 82 -6.90 1.56 -10.81
C PRO A 82 -7.65 1.41 -9.49
N PHE A 83 -6.98 1.67 -8.36
CA PHE A 83 -7.59 1.53 -7.03
C PHE A 83 -8.19 2.83 -6.48
N GLN A 84 -8.22 3.91 -7.27
CA GLN A 84 -8.72 5.22 -6.81
C GLN A 84 -10.17 5.18 -6.28
N TRP A 85 -10.97 4.21 -6.72
CA TRP A 85 -12.35 4.04 -6.27
C TRP A 85 -12.50 3.27 -4.96
N LEU A 86 -11.46 2.60 -4.47
CA LEU A 86 -11.54 1.73 -3.29
C LEU A 86 -11.25 2.50 -2.01
N GLY A 87 -11.79 2.03 -0.89
CA GLY A 87 -11.45 2.54 0.45
C GLY A 87 -10.23 1.84 1.04
N MET A 88 -9.70 2.40 2.13
CA MET A 88 -8.76 1.70 3.01
C MET A 88 -9.47 0.58 3.77
N ALA A 89 -8.71 -0.46 4.13
CA ALA A 89 -9.16 -1.46 5.11
C ALA A 89 -9.41 -0.82 6.49
N PRO A 90 -10.24 -1.43 7.35
CA PRO A 90 -10.51 -0.91 8.68
C PRO A 90 -9.22 -0.74 9.52
N PRO A 91 -9.03 0.37 10.27
CA PRO A 91 -7.85 0.59 11.09
C PRO A 91 -7.53 -0.55 12.07
N GLU A 92 -8.56 -1.20 12.60
CA GLU A 92 -8.47 -2.37 13.48
C GLU A 92 -7.82 -3.57 12.78
N ASP A 93 -8.23 -3.87 11.54
CA ASP A 93 -7.66 -4.96 10.74
C ASP A 93 -6.21 -4.66 10.35
N LEU A 94 -5.93 -3.42 9.94
CA LEU A 94 -4.58 -2.96 9.65
C LEU A 94 -3.66 -3.13 10.86
N SER A 95 -4.12 -2.66 12.03
CA SER A 95 -3.36 -2.75 13.28
C SER A 95 -3.14 -4.20 13.70
N LYS A 96 -4.16 -5.04 13.57
CA LYS A 96 -4.09 -6.49 13.87
C LYS A 96 -3.03 -7.18 13.01
N ARG A 97 -3.06 -6.97 11.69
CA ARG A 97 -2.13 -7.59 10.73
C ARG A 97 -0.70 -7.10 10.92
N ILE A 98 -0.49 -5.79 11.07
CA ILE A 98 0.83 -5.22 11.38
C ILE A 98 1.39 -5.83 12.66
N SER A 99 0.59 -5.85 13.73
CA SER A 99 1.02 -6.40 15.02
C SER A 99 1.35 -7.89 14.92
N TYR A 100 0.60 -8.65 14.14
CA TYR A 100 0.91 -10.06 13.87
C TYR A 100 2.25 -10.22 13.15
N ILE A 101 2.52 -9.44 12.11
CA ILE A 101 3.79 -9.48 11.38
C ILE A 101 4.97 -9.11 12.29
N GLU A 102 4.82 -8.05 13.09
CA GLU A 102 5.86 -7.61 14.02
C GLU A 102 6.20 -8.68 15.06
N ARG A 103 5.19 -9.28 15.71
CA ARG A 103 5.38 -10.34 16.71
C ARG A 103 6.01 -11.59 16.12
N SER A 104 5.72 -11.91 14.86
CA SER A 104 6.27 -13.09 14.18
C SER A 104 7.72 -12.91 13.73
N LEU A 105 8.12 -11.70 13.35
CA LEU A 105 9.41 -11.46 12.69
C LEU A 105 10.48 -10.85 13.60
N ARG A 106 10.13 -9.96 14.54
CA ARG A 106 11.11 -9.32 15.44
C ARG A 106 11.93 -10.34 16.25
N PRO A 107 11.34 -11.40 16.85
CA PRO A 107 12.10 -12.42 17.57
C PRO A 107 13.06 -13.23 16.69
N LYS A 108 12.89 -13.18 15.36
CA LYS A 108 13.75 -13.87 14.38
C LYS A 108 14.89 -12.98 13.88
N GLY A 109 15.09 -11.80 14.49
CA GLY A 109 16.17 -10.88 14.13
C GLY A 109 15.90 -10.06 12.87
N VAL A 110 14.64 -9.99 12.42
CA VAL A 110 14.23 -9.09 11.34
C VAL A 110 13.75 -7.78 11.97
N GLU A 111 14.33 -6.66 11.55
CA GLU A 111 13.83 -5.35 11.95
C GLU A 111 12.53 -5.06 11.20
N VAL A 112 11.46 -4.72 11.91
CA VAL A 112 10.18 -4.35 11.30
C VAL A 112 9.90 -2.88 11.57
N ARG A 113 9.67 -2.12 10.49
CA ARG A 113 9.30 -0.71 10.49
C ARG A 113 7.92 -0.57 9.86
N ALA A 114 6.91 -0.35 10.68
CA ALA A 114 5.55 -0.14 10.21
C ALA A 114 5.18 1.34 10.25
N GLU A 115 4.50 1.83 9.21
CA GLU A 115 3.86 3.14 9.26
C GLU A 115 2.72 3.15 10.28
N SER A 116 2.50 4.31 10.91
CA SER A 116 1.40 4.49 11.85
C SER A 116 0.06 4.42 11.12
N VAL A 117 -0.79 3.47 11.50
CA VAL A 117 -2.15 3.33 10.94
C VAL A 117 -2.93 4.63 11.04
N ALA A 118 -2.86 5.34 12.17
CA ALA A 118 -3.54 6.61 12.35
C ALA A 118 -3.07 7.67 11.35
N TRP A 119 -1.76 7.76 11.10
CA TRP A 119 -1.22 8.67 10.07
C TRP A 119 -1.55 8.19 8.65
N SER A 120 -1.61 6.88 8.40
CA SER A 120 -2.07 6.37 7.10
C SER A 120 -3.54 6.69 6.84
N VAL A 121 -4.40 6.72 7.86
CA VAL A 121 -5.77 7.24 7.73
C VAL A 121 -5.75 8.72 7.35
N VAL A 122 -4.92 9.55 7.99
CA VAL A 122 -4.74 10.96 7.57
C VAL A 122 -4.33 11.05 6.10
N GLN A 123 -3.35 10.24 5.67
CA GLN A 123 -2.96 10.18 4.26
C GLN A 123 -4.12 9.76 3.34
N GLY A 124 -4.96 8.83 3.78
CA GLY A 124 -6.16 8.40 3.05
C GLY A 124 -7.18 9.51 2.89
N VAL A 125 -7.45 10.25 3.97
CA VAL A 125 -8.34 11.42 3.93
C VAL A 125 -7.79 12.46 2.95
N LEU A 126 -6.51 12.81 3.04
CA LEU A 126 -5.90 13.82 2.17
C LEU A 126 -5.84 13.37 0.70
N ALA A 127 -5.53 12.10 0.45
CA ALA A 127 -5.44 11.57 -0.91
C ALA A 127 -6.80 11.46 -1.62
N ARG A 128 -7.90 11.40 -0.84
CA ARG A 128 -9.26 11.17 -1.33
C ARG A 128 -10.22 12.33 -1.06
N GLY A 129 -9.70 13.40 -0.49
CA GLY A 129 -10.46 14.55 -0.04
C GLY A 129 -11.06 15.38 -1.15
N ASP A 130 -12.05 16.19 -0.80
CA ASP A 130 -12.60 17.25 -1.63
C ASP A 130 -12.29 18.63 -1.04
N SER A 131 -12.84 19.68 -1.64
CA SER A 131 -12.61 21.06 -1.24
C SER A 131 -12.99 21.37 0.22
N ARG A 132 -13.83 20.56 0.86
CA ARG A 132 -14.19 20.73 2.28
C ARG A 132 -13.00 20.55 3.22
N LEU A 133 -11.99 19.76 2.81
CA LEU A 133 -10.75 19.62 3.60
C LEU A 133 -9.90 20.89 3.64
N ALA A 134 -10.13 21.86 2.74
CA ALA A 134 -9.40 23.13 2.77
C ALA A 134 -9.62 23.86 4.10
N GLY A 135 -10.84 23.85 4.63
CA GLY A 135 -11.15 24.42 5.95
C GLY A 135 -10.41 23.72 7.08
N VAL A 136 -10.43 22.39 7.07
CA VAL A 136 -9.70 21.56 8.05
C VAL A 136 -8.22 21.88 8.05
N LEU A 137 -7.60 21.94 6.88
CA LEU A 137 -6.17 22.25 6.77
C LEU A 137 -5.86 23.67 7.23
N ALA A 138 -6.71 24.64 6.93
CA ALA A 138 -6.55 26.02 7.34
C ALA A 138 -6.71 26.22 8.86
N SER A 139 -7.52 25.40 9.54
CA SER A 139 -7.71 25.47 11.00
C SER A 139 -6.64 24.72 11.80
N MET A 140 -5.77 23.95 11.15
CA MET A 140 -4.67 23.25 11.84
C MET A 140 -3.63 24.21 12.41
N LYS A 141 -3.53 24.25 13.74
CA LYS A 141 -2.51 25.04 14.46
C LYS A 141 -1.15 24.35 14.61
N ALA A 142 -1.10 23.04 14.39
CA ALA A 142 0.09 22.21 14.50
C ALA A 142 -0.09 20.90 13.72
N CYS A 143 1.02 20.32 13.25
CA CYS A 143 1.02 19.01 12.61
C CYS A 143 1.00 17.89 13.67
N SER A 144 -0.18 17.54 14.15
CA SER A 144 -0.38 16.46 15.12
C SER A 144 -1.71 15.74 14.91
N LEU A 145 -1.79 14.48 15.35
CA LEU A 145 -3.04 13.70 15.27
C LEU A 145 -4.17 14.31 16.12
N SER A 146 -3.85 14.94 17.26
CA SER A 146 -4.85 15.59 18.10
C SER A 146 -5.41 16.83 17.41
N THR A 147 -4.55 17.70 16.89
CA THR A 147 -4.97 18.90 16.14
C THR A 147 -5.75 18.53 14.88
N TRP A 148 -5.34 17.47 14.16
CA TRP A 148 -6.07 16.97 13.00
C TRP A 148 -7.51 16.53 13.34
N ARG A 149 -7.69 15.74 14.41
CA ARG A 149 -9.02 15.29 14.86
C ARG A 149 -9.90 16.46 15.29
N GLN A 150 -9.34 17.42 16.02
CA GLN A 150 -10.06 18.62 16.43
C GLN A 150 -10.53 19.43 15.21
N ALA A 151 -9.64 19.69 14.25
CA ALA A 151 -9.97 20.41 13.02
C ALA A 151 -11.09 19.72 12.22
N LEU A 152 -11.03 18.39 12.07
CA LEU A 152 -12.11 17.64 11.42
C LEU A 152 -13.45 17.79 12.15
N GLN A 153 -13.46 17.73 13.48
CA GLN A 153 -14.65 17.90 14.30
C GLN A 153 -15.26 19.30 14.16
N GLU A 154 -14.44 20.35 14.21
CA GLU A 154 -14.86 21.74 14.02
C GLU A 154 -15.56 21.95 12.66
N HIS A 155 -15.10 21.24 11.63
CA HIS A 155 -15.69 21.26 10.28
C HIS A 155 -16.75 20.17 10.05
N GLN A 156 -17.13 19.40 11.08
CA GLN A 156 -18.15 18.34 11.02
C GLN A 156 -17.84 17.28 9.93
N LEU A 157 -16.56 16.95 9.76
CA LEU A 157 -16.10 15.94 8.82
C LEU A 157 -15.62 14.69 9.57
N ASP A 158 -15.98 13.52 9.05
CA ASP A 158 -15.53 12.24 9.59
C ASP A 158 -14.38 11.66 8.76
N ALA A 159 -13.24 11.38 9.41
CA ALA A 159 -12.04 10.86 8.74
C ALA A 159 -12.29 9.51 8.08
N GLU A 160 -12.99 8.59 8.78
CA GLU A 160 -13.20 7.24 8.27
C GLU A 160 -14.12 7.24 7.05
N SER A 161 -15.13 8.10 7.03
CA SER A 161 -15.99 8.33 5.87
C SER A 161 -15.21 8.71 4.63
N TYR A 162 -14.12 9.49 4.73
CA TYR A 162 -13.25 9.76 3.57
C TYR A 162 -12.31 8.59 3.24
N ALA A 163 -11.62 8.06 4.25
CA ALA A 163 -10.58 7.04 4.05
C ALA A 163 -11.15 5.72 3.54
N ARG A 164 -12.34 5.32 4.00
CA ARG A 164 -12.95 4.00 3.77
C ARG A 164 -14.05 3.99 2.72
N ARG A 165 -14.58 5.15 2.31
CA ARG A 165 -15.61 5.21 1.28
C ARG A 165 -15.15 4.51 0.01
N GLU A 166 -15.96 3.61 -0.51
CA GLU A 166 -15.84 3.16 -1.90
C GLU A 166 -16.68 4.07 -2.80
N PHE A 167 -16.12 4.43 -3.96
CA PHE A 167 -16.81 5.19 -4.98
C PHE A 167 -17.30 4.23 -6.08
N PRO A 168 -18.54 4.34 -6.56
CA PRO A 168 -18.93 3.73 -7.82
C PRO A 168 -18.00 4.19 -8.95
N VAL A 169 -17.67 3.28 -9.87
CA VAL A 169 -16.75 3.61 -10.99
C VAL A 169 -17.31 4.72 -11.90
N ALA A 170 -18.64 4.87 -11.95
CA ALA A 170 -19.32 5.91 -12.72
C ALA A 170 -19.45 7.26 -11.98
N GLU A 171 -19.12 7.32 -10.68
CA GLU A 171 -19.20 8.55 -9.92
C GLU A 171 -18.09 9.53 -10.34
N LYS A 172 -18.42 10.82 -10.42
CA LYS A 172 -17.42 11.88 -10.61
C LYS A 172 -16.62 12.06 -9.32
N LEU A 173 -15.34 11.72 -9.36
CA LEU A 173 -14.44 11.78 -8.21
C LEU A 173 -14.06 13.22 -7.84
N PRO A 174 -13.73 13.51 -6.56
CA PRO A 174 -13.31 14.85 -6.11
C PRO A 174 -12.13 15.45 -6.89
N TRP A 175 -11.21 14.61 -7.33
CA TRP A 175 -10.01 15.00 -8.10
C TRP A 175 -10.21 14.91 -9.62
N ALA A 176 -11.45 14.74 -10.11
CA ALA A 176 -11.73 14.58 -11.54
C ALA A 176 -11.43 15.84 -12.39
N SER A 177 -11.18 16.99 -11.76
CA SER A 177 -10.71 18.20 -12.45
C SER A 177 -9.24 18.14 -12.85
N VAL A 178 -8.46 17.21 -12.29
CA VAL A 178 -7.04 17.02 -12.61
C VAL A 178 -6.92 16.00 -13.73
N ASP A 179 -6.53 16.45 -14.91
CA ASP A 179 -6.23 15.55 -16.02
C ASP A 179 -4.81 14.99 -15.88
N SER A 180 -4.71 13.66 -15.86
CA SER A 180 -3.43 12.94 -15.81
C SER A 180 -3.03 12.35 -17.16
N GLY A 181 -3.84 12.53 -18.20
CA GLY A 181 -3.72 11.87 -19.50
C GLY A 181 -4.14 10.39 -19.49
N ILE A 182 -4.44 9.81 -18.32
CA ILE A 182 -4.86 8.41 -18.21
C ILE A 182 -6.38 8.31 -18.34
N SER A 183 -6.83 7.47 -19.27
CA SER A 183 -8.25 7.16 -19.46
C SER A 183 -8.89 6.54 -18.22
N LEU A 184 -9.98 7.14 -17.71
CA LEU A 184 -10.78 6.56 -16.62
C LEU A 184 -11.36 5.18 -16.99
N GLN A 185 -11.71 4.98 -18.26
CA GLN A 185 -12.17 3.67 -18.74
C GLN A 185 -11.07 2.61 -18.63
N TYR A 186 -9.83 2.98 -18.95
CA TYR A 186 -8.68 2.10 -18.76
C TYR A 186 -8.51 1.73 -17.29
N LEU A 187 -8.49 2.72 -16.39
CA LEU A 187 -8.38 2.49 -14.94
C LEU A 187 -9.49 1.58 -14.41
N GLY A 188 -10.73 1.75 -14.88
CA GLY A 188 -11.86 0.90 -14.51
C GLY A 188 -11.72 -0.55 -14.99
N ARG A 189 -11.15 -0.77 -16.19
CA ARG A 189 -10.82 -2.12 -16.69
C ARG A 189 -9.71 -2.76 -15.87
N GLU A 190 -8.68 -2.01 -15.52
CA GLU A 190 -7.58 -2.50 -14.68
C GLU A 190 -8.05 -2.85 -13.27
N LEU A 191 -8.97 -2.08 -12.68
CA LEU A 191 -9.59 -2.43 -11.41
C LEU A 191 -10.32 -3.79 -11.48
N LYS A 192 -11.09 -4.02 -12.55
CA LYS A 192 -11.80 -5.30 -12.77
C LYS A 192 -10.83 -6.46 -12.95
N LYS A 193 -9.68 -6.25 -13.60
CA LYS A 193 -8.62 -7.27 -13.71
C LYS A 193 -7.97 -7.54 -12.35
N ALA A 194 -7.62 -6.49 -11.61
CA ALA A 194 -7.01 -6.59 -10.29
C ALA A 194 -7.88 -7.40 -9.32
N ARG A 195 -9.20 -7.12 -9.27
CA ARG A 195 -10.16 -7.89 -8.46
C ARG A 195 -10.26 -9.38 -8.84
N ARG A 196 -9.90 -9.75 -10.07
CA ARG A 196 -9.84 -11.14 -10.55
C ARG A 196 -8.44 -11.75 -10.46
N GLY A 197 -7.47 -11.03 -9.92
CA GLY A 197 -6.06 -11.44 -9.89
C GLY A 197 -5.42 -11.57 -11.29
N SER A 198 -6.05 -11.02 -12.32
CA SER A 198 -5.57 -11.10 -13.71
C SER A 198 -4.41 -10.11 -13.93
N LYS A 199 -3.33 -10.58 -14.54
CA LYS A 199 -2.16 -9.75 -14.85
C LYS A 199 -2.41 -8.86 -16.07
N THR A 200 -1.74 -7.71 -16.08
CA THR A 200 -1.61 -6.84 -17.25
C THR A 200 -0.13 -6.78 -17.66
N PRO A 201 0.20 -6.81 -18.96
CA PRO A 201 1.59 -6.69 -19.42
C PRO A 201 2.30 -5.44 -18.87
N LEU A 202 3.63 -5.53 -18.73
CA LEU A 202 4.45 -4.41 -18.25
C LEU A 202 4.44 -3.23 -19.24
N CYS A 203 4.61 -2.02 -18.70
CA CYS A 203 4.70 -0.77 -19.45
C CYS A 203 6.16 -0.34 -19.67
N PRO A 204 6.56 0.16 -20.86
CA PRO A 204 5.76 0.27 -22.08
C PRO A 204 5.86 -1.00 -22.95
N PRO A 205 4.74 -1.55 -23.47
CA PRO A 205 4.78 -2.33 -24.71
C PRO A 205 5.14 -1.41 -25.88
N VAL A 206 5.80 -1.95 -26.90
CA VAL A 206 5.98 -1.29 -28.21
C VAL A 206 4.59 -0.90 -28.76
N ASP A 207 4.42 0.34 -29.24
CA ASP A 207 3.18 0.91 -29.81
C ASP A 207 1.93 0.81 -28.92
N CYS A 208 2.04 1.16 -27.63
CA CYS A 208 0.95 0.99 -26.67
C CYS A 208 0.08 2.25 -26.44
N HIS A 209 -1.12 2.29 -27.04
CA HIS A 209 -2.12 3.36 -26.79
C HIS A 209 -3.19 3.00 -25.74
N LYS A 210 -2.97 1.98 -24.90
CA LYS A 210 -4.01 1.40 -24.04
C LYS A 210 -4.52 2.34 -22.93
N CYS A 211 -3.64 3.16 -22.38
CA CYS A 211 -3.97 4.10 -21.29
C CYS A 211 -4.26 5.52 -21.79
N GLY A 212 -3.86 5.85 -23.03
CA GLY A 212 -4.01 7.19 -23.62
C GLY A 212 -2.82 8.14 -23.41
N VAL A 213 -1.72 7.69 -22.79
CA VAL A 213 -0.54 8.54 -22.49
C VAL A 213 0.59 8.41 -23.51
N CYS A 214 0.83 7.20 -24.03
CA CYS A 214 1.91 6.90 -24.98
C CYS A 214 1.44 6.96 -26.44
#